data_AF-A0A059WV86-F1
#
_entry.id   AF-A0A059WV86-F1
#
_cell.length_a   1.000
_cell.length_b   1.000
_cell.length_c   1.000
_cell.angle_alpha   90.00
_cell.angle_beta   90.00
_cell.angle_gamma   90.00
#
_symmetry.space_group_name_H-M   'P 1'
#
loop_
_entity.id
_entity.type
_entity.pdbx_description
1 polymer ?
#
loop_
_entity_poly.entity_id
_entity_poly.type
_entity_poly.pdbx_seq_one_letter_code
_entity_poly.pdbx_strand_id
1 'polypeptide(L)'
;MRAIFKQDRVGLVQQVVRGKDYRVVVLDRDVISAYERTALHVVGDDKSSIKQLVAAKQAYFLKTKRGTCINLTDPRIEQKLKRQSFSWRSTPANGEKVFLLDNANLSTGGDSLDVTNRAHPSFKELAIQITYDMGLRLCGVDLIIDGDISLPPVAGQYWVVEINAAPGLDHYAKVGRDQTRVVENLYRQVLQSLDVAPQPFSRKKPK
;
A
#
# COMPACT_ATOMS: atom_id res chain seq x y z
N MET A 1 -23.62 8.93 4.91
CA MET A 1 -23.88 8.44 3.53
C MET A 1 -24.16 9.53 2.51
N ARG A 2 -25.04 10.53 2.77
CA ARG A 2 -25.41 11.55 1.75
C ARG A 2 -24.25 12.33 1.10
N ALA A 3 -23.08 12.43 1.75
CA ALA A 3 -21.93 13.14 1.20
C ALA A 3 -21.25 12.42 0.02
N ILE A 4 -21.16 11.08 0.06
CA ILE A 4 -20.54 10.27 -1.02
C ILE A 4 -21.35 10.40 -2.30
N PHE A 5 -22.68 10.39 -2.18
CA PHE A 5 -23.60 10.52 -3.31
C PHE A 5 -23.67 11.93 -3.93
N LYS A 6 -22.90 12.89 -3.41
CA LYS A 6 -22.68 14.17 -4.10
C LYS A 6 -21.63 14.08 -5.20
N GLN A 7 -20.73 13.10 -5.13
CA GLN A 7 -19.61 12.91 -6.06
C GLN A 7 -19.78 11.65 -6.89
N ASP A 8 -20.26 10.56 -6.28
CA ASP A 8 -20.39 9.25 -6.93
C ASP A 8 -21.83 8.76 -6.93
N ARG A 9 -22.21 7.99 -7.95
CA ARG A 9 -23.58 7.41 -8.05
C ARG A 9 -23.72 6.09 -7.29
N VAL A 10 -22.60 5.44 -6.98
CA VAL A 10 -22.54 4.13 -6.35
C VAL A 10 -21.61 4.22 -5.15
N GLY A 11 -22.00 3.58 -4.04
CA GLY A 11 -21.16 3.43 -2.86
C GLY A 11 -21.08 1.96 -2.46
N LEU A 12 -19.88 1.52 -2.10
CA LEU A 12 -19.66 0.21 -1.51
C LEU A 12 -19.61 0.35 0.02
N VAL A 13 -20.38 -0.48 0.73
CA VAL A 13 -20.31 -0.58 2.18
C VAL A 13 -19.65 -1.91 2.53
N GLN A 14 -18.58 -1.85 3.30
CA GLN A 14 -17.80 -3.00 3.73
C GLN A 14 -17.57 -2.96 5.23
N GLN A 15 -17.31 -4.13 5.82
CA GLN A 15 -16.86 -4.22 7.20
C GLN A 15 -15.51 -3.50 7.35
N VAL A 16 -15.37 -2.74 8.44
CA VAL A 16 -14.09 -2.16 8.82
C VAL A 16 -13.20 -3.26 9.39
N VAL A 17 -12.02 -3.44 8.81
CA VAL A 17 -11.00 -4.37 9.28
C VAL A 17 -9.78 -3.59 9.79
N ARG A 18 -9.03 -4.19 10.72
CA ARG A 18 -7.87 -3.57 11.37
C ARG A 18 -6.66 -4.46 11.15
N GLY A 19 -5.49 -3.84 11.05
CA GLY A 19 -4.24 -4.54 10.82
C GLY A 19 -3.25 -3.69 10.06
N LYS A 20 -2.12 -4.29 9.71
CA LYS A 20 -1.14 -3.72 8.80
C LYS A 20 -1.61 -3.86 7.36
N ASP A 21 -1.37 -2.82 6.58
CA ASP A 21 -1.74 -2.76 5.17
C ASP A 21 -0.56 -3.26 4.32
N TYR A 22 -0.81 -4.24 3.46
CA TYR A 22 0.17 -4.82 2.56
C TYR A 22 -0.32 -4.79 1.13
N ARG A 23 0.60 -4.60 0.19
CA ARG A 23 0.37 -4.83 -1.23
C ARG A 23 1.36 -5.87 -1.74
N VAL A 24 0.82 -6.92 -2.35
CA VAL A 24 1.59 -8.01 -2.97
C VAL A 24 1.40 -7.93 -4.49
N VAL A 25 2.49 -7.72 -5.23
CA VAL A 25 2.46 -7.64 -6.69
C VAL A 25 2.87 -8.99 -7.26
N VAL A 26 1.97 -9.57 -8.06
CA VAL A 26 2.12 -10.87 -8.68
C VAL A 26 2.27 -10.71 -10.18
N LEU A 27 3.19 -11.47 -10.78
CA LEU A 27 3.25 -11.71 -12.21
C LEU A 27 3.25 -13.22 -12.47
N ASP A 28 2.23 -13.69 -13.18
CA ASP A 28 1.94 -15.07 -13.50
C ASP A 28 1.97 -15.98 -12.25
N ARG A 29 3.10 -16.61 -11.96
CA ARG A 29 3.28 -17.54 -10.82
C ARG A 29 4.28 -17.06 -9.79
N ASP A 30 4.70 -15.80 -9.85
CA ASP A 30 5.73 -15.25 -8.98
C ASP A 30 5.26 -13.98 -8.28
N VAL A 31 5.74 -13.80 -7.05
CA VAL A 31 5.56 -12.55 -6.29
C VAL A 31 6.79 -11.68 -6.53
N ILE A 32 6.56 -10.61 -7.27
CA ILE A 32 7.61 -9.71 -7.73
C ILE A 32 7.96 -8.69 -6.66
N SER A 33 6.96 -8.27 -5.88
CA SER A 33 7.19 -7.46 -4.69
C SER A 33 6.09 -7.65 -3.65
N ALA A 34 6.44 -7.44 -2.39
CA ALA A 34 5.49 -7.23 -1.31
C ALA A 34 5.98 -6.06 -0.46
N TYR A 35 5.08 -5.13 -0.12
CA TYR A 35 5.43 -4.01 0.74
C TYR A 35 4.32 -3.69 1.73
N GLU A 36 4.73 -3.41 2.97
CA GLU A 36 3.88 -2.85 4.00
C GLU A 36 3.67 -1.36 3.69
N ARG A 37 2.43 -0.90 3.67
CA ARG A 37 2.08 0.50 3.48
C ARG A 37 1.68 1.10 4.81
N THR A 38 2.21 2.28 5.10
CA THR A 38 1.79 3.10 6.25
C THR A 38 1.15 4.37 5.74
N ALA A 39 -0.03 4.71 6.26
CA ALA A 39 -0.70 5.96 5.90
C ALA A 39 0.15 7.20 6.17
N LEU A 40 -0.16 8.29 5.46
CA LEU A 40 0.51 9.57 5.62
C LEU A 40 0.52 9.94 7.11
N HIS A 41 1.70 10.13 7.66
CA HIS A 41 1.91 10.47 9.06
C HIS A 41 3.14 11.33 9.24
N VAL A 42 3.20 11.97 10.40
CA VAL A 42 4.37 12.66 10.95
C VAL A 42 4.76 12.05 12.29
N VAL A 43 6.01 12.26 12.69
CA VAL A 43 6.53 11.84 14.00
C VAL A 43 6.92 13.11 14.76
N GLY A 44 6.42 13.25 15.98
CA GLY A 44 6.73 14.39 16.84
C GLY A 44 8.19 14.43 17.25
N ASP A 45 8.66 15.63 17.56
CA ASP A 45 10.03 15.97 17.97
C ASP A 45 10.04 16.93 19.17
N ASP A 46 8.92 17.05 19.90
CA ASP A 46 8.62 18.00 21.00
C ASP A 46 8.68 19.49 20.62
N LYS A 47 8.99 19.85 19.37
CA LYS A 47 9.32 21.23 18.99
C LYS A 47 8.48 21.75 17.83
N SER A 48 8.32 20.92 16.82
CA SER A 48 7.70 21.25 15.55
C SER A 48 6.21 20.99 15.60
N SER A 49 5.43 21.95 15.12
CA SER A 49 4.02 21.75 14.85
C SER A 49 3.81 20.71 13.75
N ILE A 50 2.64 20.06 13.73
CA ILE A 50 2.25 19.14 12.65
C ILE A 50 2.42 19.78 11.27
N LYS A 51 2.07 21.06 11.10
CA LYS A 51 2.27 21.77 9.84
C LYS A 51 3.75 21.83 9.41
N GLN A 52 4.65 22.09 10.35
CA GLN A 52 6.10 22.13 10.08
C GLN A 52 6.63 20.73 9.76
N LEU A 53 6.18 19.71 10.49
CA LEU A 53 6.57 18.31 10.25
C LEU A 53 6.13 17.83 8.86
N VAL A 54 4.92 18.19 8.41
CA VAL A 54 4.46 17.87 7.05
C VAL A 54 5.28 18.60 5.99
N ALA A 55 5.59 19.89 6.21
CA ALA A 55 6.45 20.63 5.30
C ALA A 55 7.84 20.01 5.17
N ALA A 56 8.43 19.55 6.29
CA ALA A 56 9.70 18.84 6.30
C ALA A 56 9.61 17.50 5.53
N LYS A 57 8.52 16.74 5.70
CA LYS A 57 8.27 15.51 4.95
C LYS A 57 8.14 15.76 3.43
N GLN A 58 7.44 16.83 3.03
CA GLN A 58 7.34 17.22 1.62
C GLN A 58 8.70 17.64 1.05
N ALA A 59 9.50 18.39 1.80
CA ALA A 59 10.85 18.76 1.39
C ALA A 59 11.76 17.52 1.23
N TYR A 60 11.60 16.53 2.11
CA TYR A 60 12.28 15.23 1.99
C TYR A 60 11.88 14.51 0.70
N PHE A 61 10.58 14.45 0.35
CA PHE A 61 10.14 13.85 -0.91
C PHE A 61 10.78 14.50 -2.14
N LEU A 62 10.87 15.83 -2.17
CA LEU A 62 11.55 16.57 -3.24
C LEU A 62 13.03 16.20 -3.32
N LYS A 63 13.71 16.15 -2.16
CA LYS A 63 15.14 15.77 -2.06
C LYS A 63 15.40 14.36 -2.58
N THR A 64 14.50 13.41 -2.30
CA THR A 64 14.61 12.02 -2.76
C THR A 64 13.98 11.78 -4.13
N LYS A 65 13.60 12.84 -4.87
CA LYS A 65 12.94 12.76 -6.19
C LYS A 65 11.64 11.93 -6.18
N ARG A 66 10.98 11.85 -5.03
CA ARG A 66 9.65 11.28 -4.91
C ARG A 66 8.64 12.33 -5.38
N GLY A 67 7.97 12.03 -6.50
CA GLY A 67 7.01 12.95 -7.14
C GLY A 67 5.68 13.15 -6.42
N THR A 68 5.53 12.60 -5.21
CA THR A 68 4.32 12.76 -4.41
C THR A 68 4.21 14.18 -3.85
N CYS A 69 3.08 14.82 -4.07
CA CYS A 69 2.73 16.09 -3.44
C CYS A 69 1.64 15.86 -2.39
N ILE A 70 1.92 16.23 -1.14
CA ILE A 70 0.96 16.14 -0.04
C ILE A 70 -0.06 17.26 -0.21
N ASN A 71 -1.32 16.90 -0.45
CA ASN A 71 -2.40 17.87 -0.56
C ASN A 71 -2.85 18.36 0.83
N LEU A 72 -2.33 19.52 1.25
CA LEU A 72 -2.67 20.14 2.54
C LEU A 72 -4.12 20.60 2.65
N THR A 73 -4.83 20.77 1.52
CA THR A 73 -6.24 21.18 1.51
C THR A 73 -7.20 19.98 1.51
N ASP A 74 -6.68 18.75 1.60
CA ASP A 74 -7.50 17.56 1.70
C ASP A 74 -8.32 17.59 3.01
N PRO A 75 -9.66 17.67 2.93
CA PRO A 75 -10.52 17.80 4.11
C PRO A 75 -10.44 16.58 5.03
N ARG A 76 -10.00 15.42 4.52
CA ARG A 76 -9.81 14.20 5.32
C ARG A 76 -8.71 14.40 6.36
N ILE A 77 -7.68 15.20 6.06
CA ILE A 77 -6.58 15.46 7.01
C ILE A 77 -7.08 16.21 8.23
N GLU A 78 -7.84 17.29 8.01
CA GLU A 78 -8.38 18.07 9.13
C GLU A 78 -9.35 17.25 9.98
N GLN A 79 -10.20 16.43 9.36
CA GLN A 79 -11.09 15.52 10.07
C GLN A 79 -10.32 14.48 10.89
N LYS A 80 -9.25 13.90 10.33
CA LYS A 80 -8.41 12.91 10.99
C LYS A 80 -7.65 13.50 12.18
N LEU A 81 -7.11 14.71 12.04
CA LEU A 81 -6.47 15.44 13.14
C LEU A 81 -7.47 15.73 14.27
N LYS A 82 -8.65 16.26 13.95
CA LYS A 82 -9.72 16.54 14.93
C LYS A 82 -10.13 15.29 15.72
N ARG A 83 -10.26 14.14 15.05
CA ARG A 83 -10.59 12.86 15.70
C ARG A 83 -9.52 12.37 16.68
N GLN A 84 -8.27 12.81 16.50
CA GLN A 84 -7.14 12.53 17.39
C GLN A 84 -6.87 13.69 18.36
N SER A 85 -7.78 14.66 18.48
CA SER A 85 -7.61 15.85 19.32
C SER A 85 -6.41 16.72 18.94
N PHE A 86 -5.97 16.65 17.69
CA PHE A 86 -4.89 17.46 17.14
C PHE A 86 -5.40 18.56 16.20
N SER A 87 -4.52 19.54 15.97
CA SER A 87 -4.67 20.58 14.94
C SER A 87 -3.34 20.78 14.23
N TRP A 88 -3.35 21.52 13.11
CA TRP A 88 -2.12 21.90 12.41
C TRP A 88 -1.08 22.63 13.29
N ARG A 89 -1.52 23.26 14.39
CA ARG A 89 -0.66 24.00 15.33
C ARG A 89 -0.16 23.14 16.48
N SER A 90 -0.71 21.95 16.66
CA SER A 90 -0.30 21.06 17.74
C SER A 90 1.13 20.58 17.54
N THR A 91 1.86 20.43 18.64
CA THR A 91 3.22 19.88 18.69
C THR A 91 3.13 18.49 19.34
N PRO A 92 3.24 17.41 18.55
CA PRO A 92 3.20 16.04 19.09
C PRO A 92 4.46 15.74 19.90
N ALA A 93 4.34 14.85 20.88
CA ALA A 93 5.47 14.46 21.71
C ALA A 93 6.56 13.75 20.89
N ASN A 94 7.81 13.81 21.33
CA ASN A 94 8.91 13.15 20.64
C ASN A 94 8.64 11.64 20.47
N GLY A 95 8.70 11.16 19.22
CA GLY A 95 8.40 9.78 18.85
C GLY A 95 6.90 9.47 18.67
N GLU A 96 6.00 10.40 18.99
CA GLU A 96 4.56 10.22 18.78
C GLU A 96 4.22 10.25 17.29
N LYS A 97 3.63 9.16 16.78
CA LYS A 97 3.20 9.06 15.38
C LYS A 97 1.77 9.58 15.22
N VAL A 98 1.63 10.69 14.51
CA VAL A 98 0.32 11.29 14.19
C VAL A 98 -0.05 11.00 12.75
N PHE A 99 -1.12 10.22 12.55
CA PHE A 99 -1.63 9.89 11.23
C PHE A 99 -2.50 11.01 10.69
N LEU A 100 -2.30 11.36 9.42
CA LEU A 100 -3.01 12.43 8.71
C LEU A 100 -4.08 11.88 7.76
N LEU A 101 -3.95 10.63 7.32
CA LEU A 101 -4.94 9.95 6.49
C LEU A 101 -5.19 8.54 7.03
N ASP A 102 -6.34 7.96 6.68
CA ASP A 102 -6.67 6.56 6.99
C ASP A 102 -6.20 5.60 5.90
N ASN A 103 -6.12 6.05 4.64
CA ASN A 103 -5.62 5.22 3.55
C ASN A 103 -4.09 5.19 3.53
N ALA A 104 -3.52 4.02 3.22
CA ALA A 104 -2.07 3.81 3.19
C ALA A 104 -1.44 4.14 1.81
N ASN A 105 -2.07 5.02 1.03
CA ASN A 105 -1.68 5.22 -0.36
C ASN A 105 -0.37 6.03 -0.48
N LEU A 106 0.60 5.47 -1.21
CA LEU A 106 1.86 6.15 -1.51
C LEU A 106 1.66 7.43 -2.34
N SER A 107 0.61 7.47 -3.18
CA SER A 107 0.23 8.65 -3.96
C SER A 107 -0.23 9.83 -3.09
N THR A 108 -0.69 9.56 -1.87
CA THR A 108 -1.11 10.57 -0.89
C THR A 108 -0.05 10.89 0.16
N GLY A 109 1.16 10.33 0.01
CA GLY A 109 2.30 10.60 0.88
C GLY A 109 2.48 9.61 2.04
N GLY A 110 1.83 8.43 1.96
CA GLY A 110 2.15 7.31 2.84
C GLY A 110 3.58 6.79 2.65
N ASP A 111 4.03 5.90 3.51
CA ASP A 111 5.34 5.26 3.40
C ASP A 111 5.20 3.79 3.02
N SER A 112 6.26 3.21 2.45
CA SER A 112 6.34 1.78 2.14
C SER A 112 7.59 1.16 2.73
N LEU A 113 7.45 -0.04 3.28
CA LEU A 113 8.56 -0.91 3.66
C LEU A 113 8.53 -2.17 2.80
N ASP A 114 9.62 -2.42 2.06
CA ASP A 114 9.78 -3.66 1.30
C ASP A 114 9.87 -4.86 2.25
N VAL A 115 8.97 -5.81 2.08
CA VAL A 115 8.87 -7.06 2.84
C VAL A 115 8.84 -8.27 1.91
N THR A 116 9.26 -8.12 0.65
CA THR A 116 9.21 -9.17 -0.38
C THR A 116 9.90 -10.45 0.08
N ASN A 117 11.07 -10.33 0.71
CA ASN A 117 11.84 -11.47 1.22
C ASN A 117 11.37 -11.95 2.60
N ARG A 118 10.62 -11.12 3.32
CA ARG A 118 10.10 -11.42 4.66
C ARG A 118 8.72 -12.05 4.63
N ALA A 119 7.95 -11.84 3.56
CA ALA A 119 6.60 -12.37 3.41
C ALA A 119 6.60 -13.90 3.44
N HIS A 120 5.72 -14.46 4.27
CA HIS A 120 5.58 -15.90 4.43
C HIS A 120 5.21 -16.56 3.09
N PRO A 121 5.79 -17.72 2.73
CA PRO A 121 5.49 -18.40 1.47
C PRO A 121 3.99 -18.62 1.23
N SER A 122 3.23 -18.95 2.27
CA SER A 122 1.77 -19.16 2.14
C SER A 122 0.99 -17.88 1.79
N PHE A 123 1.45 -16.69 2.19
CA PHE A 123 0.85 -15.43 1.72
C PHE A 123 1.19 -15.16 0.25
N LYS A 124 2.40 -15.54 -0.20
CA LYS A 124 2.78 -15.46 -1.61
C LYS A 124 1.93 -16.39 -2.48
N GLU A 125 1.78 -17.65 -2.05
CA GLU A 125 0.92 -18.62 -2.71
C GLU A 125 -0.54 -18.17 -2.76
N LEU A 126 -1.06 -17.60 -1.67
CA LEU A 126 -2.40 -17.01 -1.62
C LEU A 126 -2.57 -15.90 -2.67
N ALA A 127 -1.62 -14.96 -2.76
CA ALA A 127 -1.69 -13.86 -3.72
C ALA A 127 -1.61 -14.37 -5.18
N ILE A 128 -0.77 -15.37 -5.45
CA ILE A 128 -0.69 -16.03 -6.76
C ILE A 128 -2.02 -16.70 -7.11
N GLN A 129 -2.61 -17.44 -6.17
CA GLN A 129 -3.88 -18.13 -6.39
C GLN A 129 -5.03 -17.14 -6.65
N ILE A 130 -5.11 -16.06 -5.88
CA ILE A 130 -6.09 -14.98 -6.10
C ILE A 130 -5.93 -14.38 -7.50
N THR A 131 -4.69 -14.06 -7.89
CA THR A 131 -4.38 -13.49 -9.21
C THR A 131 -4.90 -14.40 -10.34
N TYR A 132 -4.62 -15.70 -10.20
CA TYR A 132 -5.09 -16.70 -11.15
C TYR A 132 -6.62 -16.85 -11.18
N ASP A 133 -7.27 -16.94 -10.02
CA ASP A 133 -8.73 -17.11 -9.93
C ASP A 133 -9.48 -15.90 -10.50
N MET A 134 -8.84 -14.72 -10.54
CA MET A 134 -9.35 -13.52 -11.22
C MET A 134 -9.07 -13.49 -12.73
N GLY A 135 -8.38 -14.50 -13.27
CA GLY A 135 -8.00 -14.54 -14.69
C GLY A 135 -6.94 -13.50 -15.06
N LEU A 136 -6.17 -13.00 -14.10
CA LEU A 136 -5.16 -11.98 -14.30
C LEU A 136 -3.77 -12.60 -14.37
N ARG A 137 -2.89 -11.95 -15.14
CA ARG A 137 -1.46 -12.28 -15.19
C ARG A 137 -0.64 -11.37 -14.29
N LEU A 138 -0.97 -10.09 -14.27
CA LEU A 138 -0.35 -9.09 -13.42
C LEU A 138 -1.41 -8.54 -12.47
N CYS A 139 -1.12 -8.51 -11.18
CA CYS A 139 -2.05 -7.98 -10.18
C CYS A 139 -1.33 -7.41 -8.96
N GLY A 140 -1.85 -6.33 -8.39
CA GLY A 140 -1.58 -5.93 -7.01
C GLY A 140 -2.72 -6.41 -6.11
N VAL A 141 -2.42 -7.34 -5.20
CA VAL A 141 -3.34 -7.84 -4.18
C VAL A 141 -3.13 -7.05 -2.89
N ASP A 142 -4.18 -6.35 -2.44
CA ASP A 142 -4.14 -5.55 -1.22
C ASP A 142 -4.72 -6.36 -0.06
N LEU A 143 -3.92 -6.50 0.99
CA LEU A 143 -4.24 -7.26 2.19
C LEU A 143 -4.21 -6.35 3.40
N ILE A 144 -5.16 -6.55 4.31
CA ILE A 144 -5.01 -6.12 5.70
C ILE A 144 -4.76 -7.38 6.53
N ILE A 145 -3.72 -7.35 7.36
CA ILE A 145 -3.33 -8.48 8.21
C ILE A 145 -3.28 -7.99 9.66
N ASP A 146 -4.08 -8.61 10.52
CA ASP A 146 -3.95 -8.48 11.96
C ASP A 146 -2.78 -9.35 12.43
N GLY A 147 -1.58 -8.78 12.39
CA GLY A 147 -0.33 -9.50 12.59
C GLY A 147 0.76 -9.00 11.65
N ASP A 148 1.63 -9.90 11.21
CA ASP A 148 2.73 -9.60 10.30
C ASP A 148 2.71 -10.58 9.11
N ILE A 149 2.98 -10.08 7.91
CA ILE A 149 3.01 -10.88 6.69
C ILE A 149 4.08 -11.99 6.71
N SER A 150 5.06 -11.92 7.62
CA SER A 150 6.06 -12.98 7.80
C SER A 150 5.55 -14.22 8.52
N LEU A 151 4.36 -14.17 9.10
CA LEU A 151 3.69 -15.31 9.71
C LEU A 151 2.73 -15.97 8.71
N PRO A 152 2.39 -17.27 8.87
CA PRO A 152 1.41 -17.92 8.02
C PRO A 152 0.02 -17.25 8.15
N PRO A 153 -0.80 -17.27 7.07
CA PRO A 153 -2.16 -16.75 7.13
C PRO A 153 -3.01 -17.55 8.12
N VAL A 154 -3.63 -16.84 9.07
CA VAL A 154 -4.57 -17.41 10.04
C VAL A 154 -5.97 -16.94 9.69
N ALA A 155 -6.92 -17.88 9.62
CA ALA A 155 -8.32 -17.54 9.32
C ALA A 155 -8.85 -16.50 10.32
N GLY A 156 -9.48 -15.45 9.81
CA GLY A 156 -9.98 -14.33 10.62
C GLY A 156 -8.94 -13.30 11.05
N GLN A 157 -7.68 -13.43 10.62
CA GLN A 157 -6.60 -12.46 10.89
C GLN A 157 -6.04 -11.81 9.61
N TYR A 158 -6.65 -12.08 8.45
CA TYR A 158 -6.32 -11.37 7.22
C TYR A 158 -7.56 -11.18 6.35
N TRP A 159 -7.53 -10.14 5.53
CA TRP A 159 -8.61 -9.76 4.62
C TRP A 159 -8.03 -9.28 3.30
N VAL A 160 -8.59 -9.78 2.18
CA VAL A 160 -8.35 -9.22 0.85
C VAL A 160 -9.23 -7.99 0.69
N VAL A 161 -8.62 -6.83 0.47
CA VAL A 161 -9.33 -5.55 0.42
C VAL A 161 -9.62 -5.14 -1.02
N GLU A 162 -8.63 -5.28 -1.89
CA GLU A 162 -8.70 -4.84 -3.29
C GLU A 162 -7.80 -5.70 -4.16
N ILE A 163 -8.20 -5.89 -5.42
CA ILE A 163 -7.42 -6.58 -6.45
C ILE A 163 -7.28 -5.60 -7.62
N ASN A 164 -6.04 -5.18 -7.87
CA ASN A 164 -5.71 -4.18 -8.88
C ASN A 164 -5.10 -4.85 -10.12
N ALA A 165 -5.81 -4.88 -11.25
CA ALA A 165 -5.33 -5.50 -12.49
C ALA A 165 -4.16 -4.78 -13.18
N ALA A 166 -3.96 -3.49 -12.86
CA ALA A 166 -2.85 -2.69 -13.38
C ALA A 166 -2.20 -1.90 -12.23
N PRO A 167 -1.41 -2.57 -11.36
CA PRO A 167 -0.81 -1.90 -10.22
C PRO A 167 0.23 -0.86 -10.67
N GLY A 168 0.10 0.37 -10.17
CA GLY A 168 1.14 1.39 -10.32
C GLY A 168 2.39 1.03 -9.52
N LEU A 169 3.57 1.10 -10.16
CA LEU A 169 4.86 0.70 -9.57
C LEU A 169 5.88 1.83 -9.51
N ASP A 170 5.51 3.01 -9.99
CA ASP A 170 6.36 4.20 -10.05
C ASP A 170 6.80 4.66 -8.64
N HIS A 171 5.90 4.59 -7.67
CA HIS A 171 6.19 4.91 -6.29
C HIS A 171 7.13 3.88 -5.64
N TYR A 172 6.95 2.60 -5.96
CA TYR A 172 7.79 1.52 -5.46
C TYR A 172 9.21 1.59 -6.05
N ALA A 173 9.34 1.81 -7.36
CA ALA A 173 10.64 1.97 -8.02
C ALA A 173 11.50 3.09 -7.40
N LYS A 174 10.86 4.16 -6.90
CA LYS A 174 11.52 5.32 -6.28
C LYS A 174 11.97 5.10 -4.84
N VAL A 175 11.66 3.95 -4.23
CA VAL A 175 12.11 3.61 -2.87
C VAL A 175 13.63 3.44 -2.82
N GLY A 176 14.22 2.83 -3.85
CA GLY A 176 15.66 2.55 -3.89
C GLY A 176 16.11 1.87 -5.18
N ARG A 177 17.43 1.75 -5.36
CA ARG A 177 18.03 1.14 -6.57
C ARG A 177 17.61 -0.31 -6.78
N ASP A 178 17.50 -1.07 -5.70
CA ASP A 178 17.09 -2.48 -5.79
C ASP A 178 15.62 -2.59 -6.22
N GLN A 179 14.74 -1.74 -5.69
CA GLN A 179 13.34 -1.66 -6.11
C GLN A 179 13.21 -1.19 -7.56
N THR A 180 14.04 -0.25 -8.02
CA THR A 180 14.10 0.14 -9.44
C THR A 180 14.40 -1.08 -10.33
N ARG A 181 15.41 -1.89 -9.98
CA ARG A 181 15.77 -3.10 -10.75
C ARG A 181 14.66 -4.14 -10.76
N VAL A 182 13.96 -4.32 -9.63
CA VAL A 182 12.79 -5.20 -9.57
C VAL A 182 11.71 -4.76 -10.56
N VAL A 183 11.42 -3.46 -10.63
CA VAL A 183 10.41 -2.91 -11.56
C VAL A 183 10.88 -3.00 -13.02
N GLU A 184 12.15 -2.72 -13.32
CA GLU A 184 12.70 -2.89 -14.67
C GLU A 184 12.63 -4.35 -15.13
N ASN A 185 12.98 -5.30 -14.26
CA ASN A 185 12.90 -6.73 -14.54
C ASN A 185 11.45 -7.18 -14.73
N LEU A 186 10.52 -6.67 -13.92
CA LEU A 186 9.10 -6.92 -14.10
C LEU A 186 8.65 -6.46 -15.48
N TYR A 187 8.90 -5.20 -15.86
CA TYR A 187 8.46 -4.69 -17.16
C TYR A 187 9.08 -5.49 -18.30
N ARG A 188 10.35 -5.89 -18.17
CA ARG A 188 10.99 -6.78 -19.13
C ARG A 188 10.26 -8.13 -19.23
N GLN A 189 9.95 -8.77 -18.11
CA GLN A 189 9.22 -10.04 -18.08
C GLN A 189 7.81 -9.89 -18.66
N VAL A 190 7.08 -8.84 -18.28
CA VAL A 190 5.75 -8.53 -18.84
C VAL A 190 5.85 -8.42 -20.36
N LEU A 191 6.77 -7.60 -20.89
CA LEU A 191 6.95 -7.42 -22.32
C LEU A 191 7.33 -8.74 -23.03
N GLN A 192 8.30 -9.48 -22.49
CA GLN A 192 8.70 -10.80 -23.03
C GLN A 192 7.54 -11.80 -23.05
N SER A 193 6.65 -11.69 -22.06
CA SER A 193 5.52 -12.59 -21.92
C SER A 193 4.29 -12.19 -22.76
N LEU A 194 4.32 -11.03 -23.44
CA LEU A 194 3.31 -10.69 -24.45
C LEU A 194 3.51 -11.52 -25.73
N ASP A 195 4.73 -12.00 -25.97
CA ASP A 195 5.09 -12.83 -27.12
C ASP A 195 4.83 -14.34 -26.88
N VAL A 196 4.37 -14.72 -25.68
CA VAL A 196 4.18 -16.13 -25.27
C VAL A 196 2.75 -16.34 -24.79
N ALA A 197 2.08 -17.38 -25.31
CA ALA A 197 0.74 -17.74 -24.86
C ALA A 197 0.74 -18.08 -23.34
N PRO A 198 -0.30 -17.68 -22.59
CA PRO A 198 -0.37 -17.95 -21.16
C PRO A 198 -0.32 -19.45 -20.89
N GLN A 199 0.61 -19.86 -20.03
CA GLN A 199 0.78 -21.26 -19.63
C GLN A 199 -0.40 -21.70 -18.75
N PRO A 200 -1.02 -22.87 -19.00
CA PRO A 200 -2.13 -23.36 -18.19
C PRO A 200 -1.68 -23.57 -16.74
N PHE A 201 -2.40 -22.96 -15.79
CA PHE A 201 -2.17 -23.17 -14.35
C PHE A 201 -2.70 -24.55 -13.94
N SER A 202 -1.83 -25.42 -13.43
CA SER A 202 -2.23 -26.70 -12.88
C SER A 202 -2.43 -26.53 -11.38
N ARG A 203 -3.67 -26.70 -10.90
CA ARG A 203 -3.95 -26.75 -9.46
C ARG A 203 -3.13 -27.89 -8.86
N LYS A 204 -2.25 -27.60 -7.90
CA LYS A 204 -1.86 -28.64 -6.94
C LYS A 204 -3.15 -29.05 -6.24
N LYS A 205 -3.54 -30.32 -6.36
CA LYS A 205 -4.70 -30.85 -5.62
C LYS A 205 -4.49 -30.54 -4.13
N PRO A 206 -5.50 -30.01 -3.42
CA PRO A 206 -5.39 -29.89 -1.97
C PRO A 206 -5.11 -31.28 -1.40
N LYS A 207 -4.14 -31.36 -0.48
CA LYS A 207 -3.88 -32.57 0.31
C LYS A 207 -5.02 -32.80 1.28
#